data_AF-W7Q9R4-F1
#
_entry.id   AF-W7Q9R4-F1
#
_cell.length_a   1.000
_cell.length_b   1.000
_cell.length_c   1.000
_cell.angle_alpha   90.00
_cell.angle_beta   90.00
_cell.angle_gamma   90.00
#
_symmetry.space_group_name_H-M   'P 1'
#
loop_
_entity.id
_entity.type
_entity.pdbx_description
1 polymer ?
#
loop_
_entity_poly.entity_id
_entity_poly.type
_entity_poly.pdbx_seq_one_letter_code
_entity_poly.pdbx_strand_id
1 'polypeptide(L)'
;MGIDPARLSAYPHEMSGGMKQRAVIAMALALDPKLIIADEPTTALDVVTQAQILARLSKLRPGAWHGAALHHPRHLGGGADLRPGRGDVRWPDHGDRAGAGGVRHAVSSLHHGADQRLPDLEGAQRELISIPGSPPNLLNPPSGCRFAERCPFATERCTSETPPLLSVGEDRRSACHYPEQVEAFREKAARNDTWAVVGERLNEPVQGAGTIEPVAVDSSLLLEVDGLRKHFPVEQGFLDGLRGRHKDRKVHAVDDISFDLREGEILGLAGESGSGKTTTGEMLVRLQDITEGEIRFDGVDITRFAGRELKAFRRSAQMIFQDPYQTLNPRFTIFDIVGEPLIIHRLAEGEALERKVIESLERAGLKPAEIYRDRFPHELSGGQRQRVAIARAIVLEPRLIVADEPVSMLDVSIRAGVLNLMHRFRNELGISFVYVSHDLPTIRYVADRVAIMYLGEIVEVGPTEQVIHERKHPYTQLLLDASPEPDPAVVKPPLESAGEIPSAVDPPNGCHFHTRCPMAMSHCGWEGRDVVTAMSEWRIAGKEIEHLGTPELAGLDVYLPVRGDGVDAARQELTAILTAKHPSLVEAADVSADGSASLAVHFSSQVSPQRRLIAREHSVACYLYEEETAGS
;
A
#
# COMPACT_ATOMS: atom_id res chain seq x y z
N MET A 1 18.27 4.35 13.65
CA MET A 1 17.20 3.98 12.69
C MET A 1 16.27 2.86 13.18
N GLY A 2 16.50 2.23 14.35
CA GLY A 2 15.57 1.23 14.92
C GLY A 2 15.54 -0.08 14.13
N ILE A 3 16.72 -0.59 13.76
CA ILE A 3 16.92 -1.94 13.23
C ILE A 3 17.41 -2.79 14.41
N ASP A 4 16.80 -3.95 14.65
CA ASP A 4 17.24 -4.89 15.68
C ASP A 4 18.71 -5.30 15.44
N PRO A 5 19.63 -5.09 16.40
CA PRO A 5 21.01 -5.54 16.31
C PRO A 5 21.16 -7.04 16.00
N ALA A 6 20.24 -7.88 16.46
CA ALA A 6 20.26 -9.32 16.19
C ALA A 6 20.01 -9.65 14.72
N ARG A 7 19.43 -8.72 13.95
CA ARG A 7 19.16 -8.85 12.52
C ARG A 7 20.20 -8.16 11.63
N LEU A 8 21.27 -7.59 12.18
CA LEU A 8 22.33 -6.95 11.39
C LEU A 8 23.13 -7.93 10.53
N SER A 9 23.12 -9.22 10.87
CA SER A 9 23.74 -10.30 10.08
C SER A 9 22.81 -10.86 9.00
N ALA A 10 21.55 -10.42 8.93
CA ALA A 10 20.60 -10.90 7.93
C ALA A 10 21.06 -10.49 6.52
N TYR A 11 20.99 -11.42 5.58
CA TYR A 11 21.23 -11.12 4.18
C TYR A 11 20.10 -10.25 3.61
N PRO A 12 20.34 -9.46 2.55
CA PRO A 12 19.32 -8.59 1.98
C PRO A 12 18.02 -9.31 1.59
N HIS A 13 18.06 -10.58 1.19
CA HIS A 13 16.84 -11.34 0.84
C HIS A 13 16.00 -11.76 2.06
N GLU A 14 16.59 -11.74 3.27
CA GLU A 14 15.93 -12.05 4.54
C GLU A 14 15.32 -10.79 5.19
N MET A 15 15.64 -9.60 4.65
CA MET A 15 15.15 -8.31 5.14
C MET A 15 13.81 -7.95 4.48
N SER A 16 12.85 -7.47 5.28
CA SER A 16 11.63 -6.85 4.76
C SER A 16 11.94 -5.57 3.96
N GLY A 17 11.03 -5.14 3.08
CA GLY A 17 11.18 -3.89 2.31
C GLY A 17 11.45 -2.68 3.21
N GLY A 18 10.71 -2.58 4.32
CA GLY A 18 10.93 -1.53 5.34
C GLY A 18 12.32 -1.59 5.99
N MET A 19 12.81 -2.80 6.28
CA MET A 19 14.13 -2.98 6.89
C MET A 19 15.26 -2.59 5.91
N LYS A 20 15.12 -2.96 4.63
CA LYS A 20 16.03 -2.52 3.55
C LYS A 20 16.05 -0.99 3.46
N GLN A 21 14.89 -0.35 3.44
CA GLN A 21 14.83 1.10 3.33
C GLN A 21 15.45 1.80 4.54
N ARG A 22 15.19 1.30 5.76
CA ARG A 22 15.84 1.81 6.98
C ARG A 22 17.35 1.64 6.93
N ALA A 23 17.86 0.54 6.38
CA ALA A 23 19.29 0.32 6.21
C ALA A 23 19.89 1.31 5.20
N VAL A 24 19.24 1.54 4.06
CA VAL A 24 19.66 2.55 3.06
C VAL A 24 19.70 3.95 3.67
N ILE A 25 18.67 4.33 4.44
CA ILE A 25 18.65 5.62 5.14
C ILE A 25 19.77 5.68 6.18
N ALA A 26 20.00 4.61 6.95
CA ALA A 26 21.11 4.56 7.91
C ALA A 26 22.47 4.73 7.23
N MET A 27 22.67 4.10 6.07
CA MET A 27 23.88 4.24 5.26
C MET A 27 24.05 5.68 4.76
N ALA A 28 22.97 6.32 4.28
CA ALA A 28 23.02 7.71 3.86
C ALA A 28 23.40 8.66 5.01
N LEU A 29 22.87 8.41 6.21
CA LEU A 29 23.15 9.21 7.41
C LEU A 29 24.52 8.94 8.04
N ALA A 30 25.14 7.79 7.77
CA ALA A 30 26.42 7.41 8.37
C ALA A 30 27.58 8.38 8.06
N LEU A 31 27.44 9.15 6.98
CA LEU A 31 28.44 10.14 6.53
C LEU A 31 28.11 11.59 6.95
N ASP A 32 27.12 11.78 7.81
CA ASP A 32 26.65 13.12 8.25
C ASP A 32 26.42 14.10 7.08
N PRO A 33 25.58 13.74 6.09
CA PRO A 33 25.42 14.52 4.88
C PRO A 33 24.71 15.85 5.17
N LYS A 34 25.21 16.93 4.56
CA LYS A 34 24.54 18.25 4.60
C LYS A 34 23.28 18.33 3.73
N LEU A 35 23.13 17.42 2.76
CA LEU A 35 22.00 17.33 1.84
C LEU A 35 21.70 15.86 1.55
N ILE A 36 20.44 15.47 1.70
CA ILE A 36 19.91 14.19 1.24
C ILE A 36 18.84 14.52 0.20
N ILE A 37 18.98 13.95 -1.00
CA ILE A 37 17.93 13.97 -2.01
C ILE A 37 17.26 12.60 -1.93
N ALA A 38 15.97 12.62 -1.59
CA ALA A 38 15.17 11.41 -1.51
C ALA A 38 14.06 11.54 -2.57
N ASP A 39 14.14 10.72 -3.59
CA ASP A 39 13.09 10.59 -4.60
C ASP A 39 12.12 9.52 -4.09
N GLU A 40 10.93 9.94 -3.68
CA GLU A 40 9.85 9.04 -3.24
C GLU A 40 10.31 7.87 -2.33
N PRO A 41 11.04 8.15 -1.22
CA PRO A 41 11.77 7.13 -0.46
C PRO A 41 10.88 6.11 0.25
N THR A 42 9.56 6.24 0.17
CA THR A 42 8.60 5.38 0.85
C THR A 42 7.49 4.86 -0.05
N THR A 43 7.42 5.24 -1.34
CA THR A 43 6.28 4.92 -2.22
C THR A 43 6.08 3.41 -2.44
N ALA A 44 7.16 2.62 -2.36
CA ALA A 44 7.10 1.16 -2.52
C ALA A 44 6.86 0.39 -1.21
N LEU A 45 6.52 1.08 -0.12
CA LEU A 45 6.33 0.48 1.21
C LEU A 45 4.86 0.53 1.61
N ASP A 46 4.42 -0.40 2.44
CA ASP A 46 3.09 -0.32 3.05
C ASP A 46 2.94 0.91 3.96
N VAL A 47 1.70 1.32 4.16
CA VAL A 47 1.33 2.54 4.89
C VAL A 47 1.87 2.58 6.32
N VAL A 48 1.89 1.45 7.03
CA VAL A 48 2.42 1.37 8.40
C VAL A 48 3.92 1.61 8.40
N THR A 49 4.66 0.92 7.53
CA THR A 49 6.10 1.08 7.38
C THR A 49 6.48 2.49 6.93
N GLN A 50 5.72 3.06 5.98
CA GLN A 50 5.90 4.44 5.54
C GLN A 50 5.73 5.42 6.71
N ALA A 51 4.64 5.31 7.48
CA ALA A 51 4.38 6.17 8.64
C ALA A 51 5.49 6.08 9.69
N GLN A 52 5.98 4.87 9.99
CA GLN A 52 7.10 4.66 10.91
C GLN A 52 8.41 5.31 10.43
N ILE A 53 8.74 5.19 9.14
CA ILE A 53 9.95 5.79 8.58
C ILE A 53 9.85 7.32 8.60
N LEU A 54 8.72 7.88 8.17
CA LEU A 54 8.48 9.33 8.18
C LEU A 54 8.52 9.91 9.60
N ALA A 55 7.91 9.24 10.58
CA ALA A 55 7.98 9.63 11.99
C ALA A 55 9.43 9.73 12.48
N ARG A 56 10.26 8.73 12.16
CA ARG A 56 11.69 8.73 12.53
C ARG A 56 12.49 9.82 11.80
N LEU A 57 12.23 10.03 10.52
CA LEU A 57 12.89 11.08 9.73
C LEU A 57 12.57 12.48 10.27
N SER A 58 11.33 12.73 10.72
CA SER A 58 10.95 14.02 11.29
C SER A 58 11.75 14.36 12.56
N LYS A 59 12.14 13.35 13.36
CA LYS A 59 12.97 13.51 14.56
C LYS A 59 14.42 13.87 14.28
N LEU A 60 14.95 13.56 13.08
CA LEU A 60 16.32 13.90 12.69
C LEU A 60 16.52 15.42 12.47
N ARG A 61 15.44 16.21 12.39
CA ARG A 61 15.48 17.67 12.43
C ARG A 61 14.45 18.22 13.42
N PRO A 62 14.81 18.36 14.72
CA PRO A 62 13.98 19.07 15.68
C PRO A 62 13.76 20.51 15.20
N GLY A 63 12.53 20.84 14.77
CA GLY A 63 12.13 22.20 14.38
C GLY A 63 11.79 22.44 12.89
N ALA A 64 11.96 21.47 11.99
CA ALA A 64 11.66 21.67 10.56
C ALA A 64 10.23 21.28 10.13
N TRP A 65 9.52 20.49 10.94
CA TRP A 65 8.23 19.89 10.60
C TRP A 65 7.05 20.42 11.45
N HIS A 66 7.21 21.58 12.10
CA HIS A 66 6.06 22.27 12.73
C HIS A 66 5.46 23.22 11.70
N GLY A 67 4.46 22.77 10.93
CA GLY A 67 3.41 23.60 10.32
C GLY A 67 3.75 25.01 9.83
N ALA A 68 4.94 25.25 9.29
CA ALA A 68 5.41 26.56 8.88
C ALA A 68 6.16 26.43 7.56
N ALA A 69 5.93 27.41 6.70
CA ALA A 69 6.38 27.52 5.32
C ALA A 69 7.76 26.90 5.06
N LEU A 70 7.88 26.26 3.89
CA LEU A 70 9.14 25.91 3.24
C LEU A 70 10.05 27.15 3.17
N HIS A 71 10.82 27.41 4.23
CA HIS A 71 11.88 28.40 4.19
C HIS A 71 13.03 27.80 3.38
N HIS A 72 13.22 28.32 2.17
CA HIS A 72 14.43 28.08 1.39
C HIS A 72 15.67 28.49 2.22
N PRO A 73 16.81 27.79 2.05
CA PRO A 73 18.05 28.17 2.70
C PRO A 73 18.44 29.61 2.29
N ARG A 74 18.65 30.48 3.29
CA ARG A 74 19.28 31.79 3.08
C ARG A 74 20.62 31.56 2.38
N HIS A 75 20.88 32.37 1.35
CA HIS A 75 22.17 32.42 0.67
C HIS A 75 23.31 32.56 1.69
N LEU A 76 24.15 31.52 1.80
CA LEU A 76 25.48 31.67 2.37
C LEU A 76 26.30 32.43 1.34
N GLY A 77 26.46 33.74 1.57
CA GLY A 77 27.49 34.53 0.90
C GLY A 77 28.86 33.99 1.28
N GLY A 78 29.60 33.49 0.29
CA GLY A 78 30.96 33.00 0.48
C GLY A 78 31.50 32.49 -0.85
N GLY A 79 32.30 33.33 -1.51
CA GLY A 79 32.84 33.07 -2.84
C GLY A 79 33.74 31.83 -2.89
N ALA A 80 33.56 31.05 -3.94
CA ALA A 80 34.60 30.22 -4.53
C ALA A 80 34.41 30.24 -6.04
N ASP A 81 35.41 30.80 -6.73
CA ASP A 81 35.51 30.93 -8.18
C ASP A 81 35.30 29.59 -8.90
N LEU A 82 34.22 29.50 -9.69
CA LEU A 82 34.12 28.52 -10.78
C LEU A 82 34.09 29.30 -12.09
N ARG A 83 35.15 29.11 -12.89
CA ARG A 83 35.37 29.78 -14.18
C ARG A 83 34.24 29.46 -15.17
N PRO A 84 33.80 30.43 -16.00
CA PRO A 84 32.65 30.27 -16.88
C PRO A 84 32.99 29.56 -18.20
N GLY A 85 32.27 28.47 -18.49
CA GLY A 85 32.15 27.89 -19.82
C GLY A 85 30.84 28.35 -20.48
N ARG A 86 30.97 29.33 -21.37
CA ARG A 86 30.01 29.92 -22.33
C ARG A 86 28.60 29.31 -22.42
N GLY A 87 27.60 30.15 -22.11
CA GLY A 87 26.22 29.99 -22.58
C GLY A 87 25.15 30.79 -21.82
N ASP A 88 25.45 32.01 -21.36
CA ASP A 88 24.55 32.76 -20.47
C ASP A 88 23.35 33.40 -21.19
N VAL A 89 22.15 32.97 -20.78
CA VAL A 89 20.90 33.72 -20.88
C VAL A 89 20.98 34.85 -19.84
N ARG A 90 20.94 36.11 -20.29
CA ARG A 90 20.92 37.30 -19.41
C ARG A 90 19.59 37.38 -18.64
N TRP A 91 19.66 37.37 -17.32
CA TRP A 91 18.60 37.86 -16.42
C TRP A 91 18.78 39.37 -16.16
N PRO A 92 17.71 40.19 -16.07
CA PRO A 92 17.84 41.60 -15.68
C PRO A 92 17.95 41.77 -14.15
N ASP A 93 18.78 42.72 -13.73
CA ASP A 93 19.01 43.13 -12.33
C ASP A 93 17.76 43.70 -11.64
N HIS A 94 17.60 43.34 -10.37
CA HIS A 94 16.58 43.87 -9.46
C HIS A 94 16.98 45.25 -8.91
N GLY A 95 16.07 46.21 -8.98
CA GLY A 95 16.15 47.48 -8.24
C GLY A 95 15.32 47.43 -6.95
N ASP A 96 15.96 47.73 -5.83
CA ASP A 96 15.36 47.89 -4.50
C ASP A 96 14.33 49.02 -4.47
N ARG A 97 13.11 48.73 -3.95
CA ARG A 97 12.33 49.71 -3.17
C ARG A 97 11.49 49.05 -2.08
N ALA A 98 11.68 49.57 -0.88
CA ALA A 98 10.91 49.31 0.33
C ALA A 98 9.47 49.86 0.25
N GLY A 99 8.54 49.18 0.92
CA GLY A 99 7.18 49.65 1.16
C GLY A 99 6.46 48.76 2.16
N ALA A 100 6.46 49.18 3.43
CA ALA A 100 5.72 48.55 4.52
C ALA A 100 4.20 48.78 4.37
N GLY A 101 3.41 47.75 4.58
CA GLY A 101 1.95 47.83 4.62
C GLY A 101 1.35 46.50 5.05
N GLY A 102 1.08 46.36 6.35
CA GLY A 102 0.52 45.14 6.93
C GLY A 102 -0.95 44.93 6.55
N VAL A 103 -1.29 43.68 6.24
CA VAL A 103 -2.67 43.20 6.18
C VAL A 103 -2.75 41.88 6.94
N ARG A 104 -3.54 41.87 8.01
CA ARG A 104 -3.83 40.68 8.83
C ARG A 104 -4.79 39.79 8.05
N HIS A 105 -4.39 38.55 7.75
CA HIS A 105 -5.33 37.54 7.26
C HIS A 105 -5.89 36.76 8.43
N ALA A 106 -7.19 36.96 8.69
CA ALA A 106 -8.00 36.06 9.50
C ALA A 106 -8.24 34.77 8.70
N VAL A 107 -7.85 33.64 9.27
CA VAL A 107 -8.07 32.31 8.68
C VAL A 107 -9.44 31.82 9.17
N SER A 108 -10.47 31.93 8.33
CA SER A 108 -11.81 31.38 8.62
C SER A 108 -12.02 30.03 7.91
N SER A 109 -11.83 28.95 8.66
CA SER A 109 -12.69 27.74 8.77
C SER A 109 -13.64 27.32 7.62
N LEU A 110 -13.19 27.24 6.36
CA LEU A 110 -13.99 26.70 5.24
C LEU A 110 -13.25 25.65 4.38
N HIS A 111 -12.33 24.88 4.98
CA HIS A 111 -11.43 23.99 4.22
C HIS A 111 -11.96 22.59 3.85
N HIS A 112 -13.23 22.24 4.11
CA HIS A 112 -13.75 20.88 3.84
C HIS A 112 -14.00 20.56 2.35
N GLY A 113 -13.64 21.44 1.41
CA GLY A 113 -13.89 21.24 -0.03
C GLY A 113 -12.67 20.92 -0.89
N ALA A 114 -11.44 21.05 -0.37
CA ALA A 114 -10.27 21.21 -1.22
C ALA A 114 -9.60 19.92 -1.74
N ASP A 115 -9.96 18.74 -1.21
CA ASP A 115 -9.17 17.50 -1.47
C ASP A 115 -9.95 16.31 -2.05
N GLN A 116 -10.97 16.57 -2.88
CA GLN A 116 -11.76 15.53 -3.57
C GLN A 116 -10.98 14.75 -4.66
N ARG A 117 -9.65 14.84 -4.70
CA ARG A 117 -8.78 14.17 -5.69
C ARG A 117 -8.15 12.91 -5.13
N LEU A 118 -8.02 12.83 -3.82
CA LEU A 118 -7.54 11.67 -3.10
C LEU A 118 -8.74 11.01 -2.42
N PRO A 119 -8.83 9.68 -2.45
CA PRO A 119 -9.71 8.99 -1.53
C PRO A 119 -9.32 9.34 -0.09
N ASP A 120 -10.31 9.55 0.76
CA ASP A 120 -10.12 9.73 2.21
C ASP A 120 -10.81 8.61 2.99
N LEU A 121 -10.48 8.53 4.28
CA LEU A 121 -11.17 7.65 5.23
C LEU A 121 -12.37 8.33 5.90
N GLU A 122 -12.61 9.62 5.62
CA GLU A 122 -13.61 10.47 6.25
C GLU A 122 -14.55 11.09 5.21
N GLY A 123 -15.66 10.41 4.88
CA GLY A 123 -16.63 10.90 3.87
C GLY A 123 -17.35 9.78 3.11
N ALA A 124 -18.47 10.03 2.45
CA ALA A 124 -19.10 8.98 1.63
C ALA A 124 -18.23 8.65 0.40
N GLN A 125 -18.36 7.44 -0.17
CA GLN A 125 -17.83 7.10 -1.50
C GLN A 125 -18.34 8.14 -2.52
N ARG A 126 -17.51 9.16 -2.78
CA ARG A 126 -17.83 10.28 -3.66
C ARG A 126 -16.88 10.27 -4.83
N GLU A 127 -17.44 10.59 -5.98
CA GLU A 127 -16.77 10.68 -7.25
C GLU A 127 -15.46 11.49 -7.19
N LEU A 128 -14.32 10.83 -7.46
CA LEU A 128 -13.01 11.49 -7.44
C LEU A 128 -12.86 12.45 -8.62
N ILE A 129 -12.34 13.65 -8.33
CA ILE A 129 -11.96 14.61 -9.36
C ILE A 129 -10.72 14.09 -10.11
N SER A 130 -10.91 13.61 -11.33
CA SER A 130 -9.80 13.34 -12.26
C SER A 130 -9.48 14.57 -13.10
N ILE A 131 -8.19 14.95 -13.19
CA ILE A 131 -7.75 16.01 -14.10
C ILE A 131 -7.63 15.44 -15.51
N PRO A 132 -8.47 15.85 -16.48
CA PRO A 132 -8.47 15.27 -17.81
C PRO A 132 -7.17 15.57 -18.57
N GLY A 133 -6.93 14.78 -19.60
CA GLY A 133 -5.81 14.91 -20.52
C GLY A 133 -4.48 14.38 -19.99
N SER A 134 -3.53 14.31 -20.92
CA SER A 134 -2.13 13.96 -20.64
C SER A 134 -1.26 15.21 -20.54
N PRO A 135 -0.12 15.15 -19.81
CA PRO A 135 0.91 16.19 -19.89
C PRO A 135 1.33 16.46 -21.34
N PRO A 136 1.71 17.71 -21.69
CA PRO A 136 2.07 18.07 -23.05
C PRO A 136 3.32 17.32 -23.51
N ASN A 137 3.42 17.09 -24.83
CA ASN A 137 4.61 16.49 -25.42
C ASN A 137 5.84 17.40 -25.25
N LEU A 138 6.86 16.93 -24.53
CA LEU A 138 8.08 17.72 -24.29
C LEU A 138 8.95 17.89 -25.55
N LEU A 139 8.77 17.06 -26.58
CA LEU A 139 9.44 17.22 -27.87
C LEU A 139 8.86 18.38 -28.68
N ASN A 140 7.61 18.75 -28.43
CA ASN A 140 6.93 19.89 -29.05
C ASN A 140 6.09 20.64 -28.00
N PRO A 141 6.74 21.38 -27.09
CA PRO A 141 6.04 22.04 -26.00
C PRO A 141 5.13 23.16 -26.52
N PRO A 142 3.97 23.41 -25.87
CA PRO A 142 3.09 24.49 -26.26
C PRO A 142 3.78 25.86 -26.15
N SER A 143 3.41 26.79 -27.03
CA SER A 143 3.93 28.17 -27.04
C SER A 143 3.53 28.99 -25.82
N GLY A 144 2.38 28.65 -25.22
CA GLY A 144 1.81 29.33 -24.07
C GLY A 144 2.13 28.68 -22.73
N CYS A 145 1.19 28.81 -21.79
CA CYS A 145 1.19 28.07 -20.53
C CYS A 145 1.16 26.55 -20.80
N ARG A 146 2.10 25.83 -20.21
CA ARG A 146 2.22 24.36 -20.32
C ARG A 146 1.01 23.60 -19.77
N PHE A 147 0.15 24.26 -18.98
CA PHE A 147 -1.06 23.68 -18.41
C PHE A 147 -2.34 24.15 -19.13
N ALA A 148 -2.27 24.99 -20.16
CA ALA A 148 -3.44 25.61 -20.77
C ALA A 148 -4.47 24.59 -21.29
N GLU A 149 -4.03 23.51 -21.92
CA GLU A 149 -4.92 22.47 -22.44
C GLU A 149 -5.74 21.79 -21.34
N ARG A 150 -5.13 21.58 -20.17
CA ARG A 150 -5.72 20.92 -19.01
C ARG A 150 -6.33 21.89 -17.98
N CYS A 151 -6.20 23.19 -18.19
CA CYS A 151 -6.72 24.20 -17.28
C CYS A 151 -8.18 24.54 -17.62
N PRO A 152 -9.13 24.38 -16.67
CA PRO A 152 -10.52 24.77 -16.89
C PRO A 152 -10.70 26.29 -17.00
N PHE A 153 -9.70 27.05 -16.58
CA PHE A 153 -9.69 28.52 -16.60
C PHE A 153 -8.79 29.09 -17.70
N ALA A 154 -8.36 28.27 -18.67
CA ALA A 154 -7.49 28.72 -19.74
C ALA A 154 -8.15 29.84 -20.56
N THR A 155 -7.42 30.93 -20.77
CA THR A 155 -7.80 32.04 -21.66
C THR A 155 -6.95 31.98 -22.94
N GLU A 156 -7.29 32.80 -23.93
CA GLU A 156 -6.48 32.92 -25.16
C GLU A 156 -5.01 33.25 -24.85
N ARG A 157 -4.76 34.16 -23.89
CA ARG A 157 -3.42 34.51 -23.42
C ARG A 157 -2.64 33.30 -22.89
N CYS A 158 -3.33 32.37 -22.21
CA CYS A 158 -2.70 31.15 -21.73
C CYS A 158 -2.22 30.24 -22.87
N THR A 159 -2.77 30.34 -24.07
CA THR A 159 -2.37 29.49 -25.21
C THR A 159 -1.25 30.12 -26.04
N SER A 160 -1.14 31.45 -26.06
CA SER A 160 -0.18 32.18 -26.87
C SER A 160 1.09 32.62 -26.11
N GLU A 161 0.99 32.86 -24.80
CA GLU A 161 2.09 33.44 -24.01
C GLU A 161 2.50 32.52 -22.86
N THR A 162 3.81 32.31 -22.70
CA THR A 162 4.35 31.61 -21.52
C THR A 162 4.28 32.54 -20.30
N PRO A 163 3.62 32.16 -19.19
CA PRO A 163 3.52 33.00 -18.01
C PRO A 163 4.88 33.14 -17.29
N PRO A 164 5.29 34.36 -16.90
CA PRO A 164 6.51 34.56 -16.12
C PRO A 164 6.33 34.04 -14.68
N LEU A 165 7.42 33.65 -14.03
CA LEU A 165 7.42 33.27 -12.62
C LEU A 165 7.40 34.53 -11.74
N LEU A 166 6.26 34.85 -11.14
CA LEU A 166 6.04 36.07 -10.35
C LEU A 166 5.89 35.77 -8.86
N SER A 167 6.29 36.70 -8.00
CA SER A 167 6.07 36.61 -6.55
C SER A 167 4.59 36.79 -6.21
N VAL A 168 4.06 35.91 -5.36
CA VAL A 168 2.65 35.82 -4.97
C VAL A 168 2.53 35.65 -3.44
N GLY A 169 3.02 36.64 -2.70
CA GLY A 169 3.15 36.62 -1.24
C GLY A 169 4.60 36.82 -0.78
N GLU A 170 4.86 36.69 0.51
CA GLU A 170 6.20 36.95 1.09
C GLU A 170 7.25 35.91 0.65
N ASP A 171 6.89 34.63 0.54
CA ASP A 171 7.83 33.53 0.25
C ASP A 171 7.33 32.56 -0.86
N ARG A 172 6.45 33.04 -1.76
CA ARG A 172 5.82 32.18 -2.79
C ARG A 172 5.98 32.78 -4.18
N ARG A 173 6.23 31.94 -5.18
CA ARG A 173 6.26 32.32 -6.61
C ARG A 173 5.32 31.43 -7.43
N SER A 174 4.72 31.98 -8.48
CA SER A 174 3.79 31.27 -9.37
C SER A 174 3.95 31.72 -10.82
N ALA A 175 3.91 30.75 -11.75
CA ALA A 175 3.93 30.99 -13.20
C ALA A 175 2.51 30.81 -13.77
N CYS A 176 1.57 31.63 -13.30
CA CYS A 176 0.21 31.75 -13.81
C CYS A 176 0.02 33.18 -14.36
N HIS A 177 -0.79 33.36 -15.39
CA HIS A 177 -1.15 34.70 -15.89
C HIS A 177 -2.11 35.46 -14.96
N TYR A 178 -2.81 34.75 -14.07
CA TYR A 178 -3.84 35.29 -13.17
C TYR A 178 -3.65 34.84 -11.72
N PRO A 179 -2.46 35.05 -11.11
CA PRO A 179 -2.19 34.62 -9.74
C PRO A 179 -3.13 35.27 -8.70
N GLU A 180 -3.66 36.46 -8.98
CA GLU A 180 -4.59 37.20 -8.14
C GLU A 180 -5.98 36.55 -8.04
N GLN A 181 -6.36 35.69 -8.99
CA GLN A 181 -7.65 35.00 -9.02
C GLN A 181 -7.62 33.61 -8.37
N VAL A 182 -6.49 33.23 -7.75
CA VAL A 182 -6.24 31.86 -7.28
C VAL A 182 -7.28 31.33 -6.30
N GLU A 183 -7.82 32.16 -5.40
CA GLU A 183 -8.82 31.71 -4.42
C GLU A 183 -10.15 31.36 -5.10
N ALA A 184 -10.61 32.21 -6.04
CA ALA A 184 -11.80 31.93 -6.82
C ALA A 184 -11.62 30.70 -7.74
N PHE A 185 -10.42 30.52 -8.32
CA PHE A 185 -10.10 29.33 -9.11
C PHE A 185 -10.07 28.07 -8.25
N ARG A 186 -9.52 28.13 -7.03
CA ARG A 186 -9.49 27.01 -6.09
C ARG A 186 -10.90 26.55 -5.73
N GLU A 187 -11.78 27.49 -5.37
CA GLU A 187 -13.17 27.19 -5.03
C GLU A 187 -13.92 26.54 -6.20
N LYS A 188 -13.75 27.06 -7.42
CA LYS A 188 -14.38 26.48 -8.61
C LYS A 188 -13.79 25.09 -8.94
N ALA A 189 -12.47 24.95 -8.90
CA ALA A 189 -11.76 23.70 -9.24
C ALA A 189 -11.99 22.57 -8.23
N ALA A 190 -12.62 22.84 -7.10
CA ALA A 190 -13.08 21.85 -6.12
C ALA A 190 -14.38 21.14 -6.55
N ARG A 191 -14.89 21.39 -7.76
CA ARG A 191 -16.15 20.80 -8.27
C ARG A 191 -15.90 20.05 -9.57
N ASN A 192 -16.46 18.84 -9.71
CA ASN A 192 -16.34 18.01 -10.93
C ASN A 192 -16.84 18.74 -12.18
N ASP A 193 -17.92 19.53 -12.07
CA ASP A 193 -18.51 20.32 -13.17
C ASP A 193 -17.50 21.26 -13.85
N THR A 194 -16.53 21.75 -13.09
CA THR A 194 -15.54 22.71 -13.55
C THR A 194 -14.51 22.02 -14.44
N TRP A 195 -14.23 20.75 -14.17
CA TRP A 195 -13.32 19.94 -14.98
C TRP A 195 -14.02 19.33 -16.21
N ALA A 196 -15.35 19.18 -16.20
CA ALA A 196 -16.14 18.72 -17.34
C ALA A 196 -15.84 19.50 -18.63
N VAL A 197 -15.65 20.82 -18.53
CA VAL A 197 -15.28 21.69 -19.66
C VAL A 197 -13.95 21.27 -20.31
N VAL A 198 -12.99 20.81 -19.50
CA VAL A 198 -11.70 20.29 -20.00
C VAL A 198 -11.90 18.92 -20.63
N GLY A 199 -12.72 18.07 -20.01
CA GLY A 199 -13.05 16.76 -20.59
C GLY A 199 -13.72 16.85 -21.94
N GLU A 200 -14.73 17.72 -22.09
CA GLU A 200 -15.37 17.99 -23.38
C GLU A 200 -14.37 18.47 -24.43
N ARG A 201 -13.47 19.38 -24.06
CA ARG A 201 -12.39 19.87 -24.94
C ARG A 201 -11.47 18.74 -25.42
N LEU A 202 -11.23 17.74 -24.59
CA LEU A 202 -10.32 16.62 -24.86
C LEU A 202 -11.03 15.33 -25.30
N ASN A 203 -12.36 15.37 -25.45
CA ASN A 203 -13.19 14.18 -25.70
C ASN A 203 -12.99 13.05 -24.65
N GLU A 204 -12.74 13.46 -23.41
CA GLU A 204 -12.60 12.61 -22.24
C GLU A 204 -13.75 12.91 -21.27
N PRO A 205 -14.69 11.98 -21.03
CA PRO A 205 -15.74 12.23 -20.07
C PRO A 205 -15.12 12.42 -18.67
N VAL A 206 -15.31 13.61 -18.09
CA VAL A 206 -15.17 13.84 -16.63
C VAL A 206 -16.46 13.41 -15.95
N GLN A 207 -16.90 12.20 -16.29
CA GLN A 207 -17.86 11.48 -15.48
C GLN A 207 -17.00 10.55 -14.64
N GLY A 208 -17.04 10.72 -13.34
CA GLY A 208 -16.60 9.65 -12.48
C GLY A 208 -17.65 8.55 -12.43
N ALA A 209 -17.52 7.70 -11.43
CA ALA A 209 -18.11 6.36 -11.41
C ALA A 209 -19.66 6.32 -11.45
N GLY A 210 -20.35 7.45 -11.27
CA GLY A 210 -21.75 7.48 -10.83
C GLY A 210 -21.90 7.06 -9.37
N THR A 211 -23.13 7.00 -8.86
CA THR A 211 -23.40 6.41 -7.55
C THR A 211 -23.22 4.89 -7.62
N ILE A 212 -22.32 4.36 -6.79
CA ILE A 212 -22.10 2.92 -6.68
C ILE A 212 -23.26 2.35 -5.87
N GLU A 213 -24.19 1.67 -6.53
CA GLU A 213 -25.14 0.84 -5.81
C GLU A 213 -24.41 -0.44 -5.35
N PRO A 214 -24.45 -0.77 -4.05
CA PRO A 214 -23.84 -2.00 -3.55
C PRO A 214 -24.43 -3.22 -4.25
N VAL A 215 -23.60 -4.22 -4.56
CA VAL A 215 -24.11 -5.50 -5.08
C VAL A 215 -25.05 -6.13 -4.04
N ALA A 216 -26.22 -6.58 -4.49
CA ALA A 216 -27.19 -7.20 -3.61
C ALA A 216 -26.62 -8.48 -2.96
N VAL A 217 -26.90 -8.68 -1.68
CA VAL A 217 -26.40 -9.80 -0.87
C VAL A 217 -26.74 -11.16 -1.48
N ASP A 218 -27.89 -11.25 -2.16
CA ASP A 218 -28.43 -12.48 -2.74
C ASP A 218 -27.98 -12.71 -4.21
N SER A 219 -27.02 -11.93 -4.70
CA SER A 219 -26.48 -12.10 -6.05
C SER A 219 -25.73 -13.42 -6.21
N SER A 220 -25.65 -13.93 -7.45
CA SER A 220 -24.91 -15.14 -7.79
C SER A 220 -23.43 -15.04 -7.36
N LEU A 221 -22.91 -16.12 -6.78
CA LEU A 221 -21.48 -16.24 -6.51
C LEU A 221 -20.75 -16.53 -7.82
N LEU A 222 -19.78 -15.70 -8.15
CA LEU A 222 -18.86 -15.91 -9.27
C LEU A 222 -17.66 -16.74 -8.84
N LEU A 223 -17.13 -16.49 -7.64
CA LEU A 223 -15.94 -17.15 -7.10
C LEU A 223 -16.19 -17.56 -5.65
N GLU A 224 -15.82 -18.79 -5.32
CA GLU A 224 -15.79 -19.31 -3.95
C GLU A 224 -14.38 -19.84 -3.67
N VAL A 225 -13.83 -19.45 -2.53
CA VAL A 225 -12.52 -19.88 -2.04
C VAL A 225 -12.72 -20.51 -0.68
N ASP A 226 -12.25 -21.75 -0.52
CA ASP A 226 -12.39 -22.49 0.75
C ASP A 226 -11.07 -23.13 1.18
N GLY A 227 -10.61 -22.80 2.39
CA GLY A 227 -9.45 -23.40 3.05
C GLY A 227 -8.15 -23.26 2.25
N LEU A 228 -7.99 -22.18 1.50
CA LEU A 228 -6.89 -22.00 0.55
C LEU A 228 -5.55 -21.84 1.28
N ARG A 229 -4.55 -22.67 0.93
CA ARG A 229 -3.19 -22.60 1.48
C ARG A 229 -2.13 -22.58 0.39
N LYS A 230 -1.05 -21.84 0.64
CA LYS A 230 0.15 -21.83 -0.20
C LYS A 230 1.42 -21.77 0.65
N HIS A 231 2.16 -22.88 0.61
CA HIS A 231 3.43 -23.02 1.29
C HIS A 231 4.58 -23.11 0.27
N PHE A 232 5.57 -22.21 0.38
CA PHE A 232 6.76 -22.26 -0.47
C PHE A 232 7.92 -22.93 0.28
N PRO A 233 8.63 -23.89 -0.34
CA PRO A 233 9.83 -24.46 0.26
C PRO A 233 10.95 -23.40 0.34
N VAL A 234 11.68 -23.36 1.45
CA VAL A 234 12.87 -22.51 1.58
C VAL A 234 14.09 -23.32 1.14
N GLU A 235 14.70 -22.97 -0.01
CA GLU A 235 15.95 -23.58 -0.45
C GLU A 235 17.10 -23.19 0.50
N GLN A 236 17.73 -24.19 1.15
CA GLN A 236 18.90 -23.97 2.01
C GLN A 236 20.20 -24.20 1.24
N GLY A 237 21.23 -23.41 1.54
CA GLY A 237 22.55 -23.56 0.94
C GLY A 237 23.21 -24.90 1.27
N PHE A 238 24.01 -25.41 0.33
CA PHE A 238 24.67 -26.73 0.39
C PHE A 238 25.46 -27.02 1.69
N LEU A 239 25.96 -25.98 2.37
CA LEU A 239 26.72 -26.09 3.63
C LEU A 239 25.84 -26.37 4.86
N ASP A 240 24.56 -25.99 4.85
CA ASP A 240 23.65 -26.24 5.98
C ASP A 240 23.17 -27.70 6.02
N GLY A 241 23.12 -28.38 4.86
CA GLY A 241 22.83 -29.80 4.75
C GLY A 241 23.87 -30.71 5.44
N LEU A 242 25.12 -30.26 5.55
CA LEU A 242 26.20 -31.00 6.25
C LEU A 242 26.08 -30.95 7.78
N ARG A 243 25.28 -30.04 8.36
CA ARG A 243 25.14 -29.85 9.81
C ARG A 243 23.91 -30.55 10.42
N GLY A 244 23.19 -31.38 9.66
CA GLY A 244 22.07 -32.17 10.19
C GLY A 244 20.86 -31.35 10.65
N ARG A 245 20.78 -30.06 10.32
CA ARG A 245 19.62 -29.19 10.59
C ARG A 245 18.57 -29.34 9.49
N HIS A 246 18.05 -30.56 9.29
CA HIS A 246 16.90 -30.79 8.44
C HIS A 246 15.62 -30.27 9.15
N LYS A 247 15.34 -28.97 9.07
CA LYS A 247 13.96 -28.47 9.22
C LYS A 247 13.43 -28.17 7.82
N ASP A 248 12.37 -28.85 7.44
CA ASP A 248 11.52 -28.59 6.26
C ASP A 248 10.86 -27.21 6.44
N ARG A 249 11.65 -26.14 6.34
CA ARG A 249 11.17 -24.77 6.54
C ARG A 249 10.37 -24.36 5.31
N LYS A 250 9.12 -23.96 5.55
CA LYS A 250 8.21 -23.47 4.51
C LYS A 250 7.81 -22.05 4.85
N VAL A 251 7.68 -21.20 3.83
CA VAL A 251 7.03 -19.89 3.96
C VAL A 251 5.53 -20.11 3.84
N HIS A 252 4.79 -19.79 4.89
CA HIS A 252 3.32 -19.80 4.91
C HIS A 252 2.83 -18.49 4.30
N ALA A 253 2.78 -18.44 2.96
CA ALA A 253 2.40 -17.22 2.25
C ALA A 253 0.89 -16.97 2.28
N VAL A 254 0.11 -18.03 2.25
CA VAL A 254 -1.35 -18.03 2.44
C VAL A 254 -1.70 -19.21 3.32
N ASP A 255 -2.47 -18.97 4.37
CA ASP A 255 -2.78 -19.97 5.39
C ASP A 255 -4.27 -19.91 5.75
N ASP A 256 -5.03 -20.88 5.25
CA ASP A 256 -6.44 -21.13 5.59
C ASP A 256 -7.42 -19.99 5.30
N ILE A 257 -7.32 -19.39 4.11
CA ILE A 257 -8.24 -18.31 3.73
C ILE A 257 -9.48 -18.88 3.04
N SER A 258 -10.66 -18.37 3.43
CA SER A 258 -11.92 -18.62 2.73
C SER A 258 -12.69 -17.32 2.55
N PHE A 259 -13.23 -17.09 1.36
CA PHE A 259 -14.06 -15.94 1.04
C PHE A 259 -14.81 -16.19 -0.27
N ASP A 260 -15.79 -15.34 -0.55
CA ASP A 260 -16.63 -15.38 -1.73
C ASP A 260 -16.55 -14.06 -2.51
N LEU A 261 -16.87 -14.11 -3.80
CA LEU A 261 -17.08 -12.95 -4.66
C LEU A 261 -18.34 -13.15 -5.48
N ARG A 262 -19.23 -12.16 -5.44
CA ARG A 262 -20.46 -12.10 -6.22
C ARG A 262 -20.22 -11.53 -7.61
N GLU A 263 -21.11 -11.83 -8.53
CA GLU A 263 -21.09 -11.26 -9.87
C GLU A 263 -21.30 -9.74 -9.84
N GLY A 264 -20.40 -9.00 -10.49
CA GLY A 264 -20.38 -7.54 -10.49
C GLY A 264 -19.83 -6.91 -9.20
N GLU A 265 -19.33 -7.70 -8.25
CA GLU A 265 -18.76 -7.20 -6.99
C GLU A 265 -17.30 -6.80 -7.15
N ILE A 266 -16.90 -5.74 -6.44
CA ILE A 266 -15.50 -5.42 -6.19
C ILE A 266 -15.17 -5.80 -4.75
N LEU A 267 -14.39 -6.87 -4.56
CA LEU A 267 -13.82 -7.24 -3.26
C LEU A 267 -12.42 -6.64 -3.12
N GLY A 268 -12.23 -5.76 -2.14
CA GLY A 268 -10.93 -5.26 -1.76
C GLY A 268 -10.15 -6.30 -0.94
N LEU A 269 -8.88 -6.54 -1.26
CA LEU A 269 -7.97 -7.34 -0.44
C LEU A 269 -6.85 -6.42 0.09
N ALA A 270 -6.91 -6.11 1.38
CA ALA A 270 -6.01 -5.16 2.04
C ALA A 270 -4.99 -5.83 2.96
N GLY A 271 -3.89 -5.14 3.26
CA GLY A 271 -2.89 -5.58 4.24
C GLY A 271 -1.49 -5.04 3.95
N GLU A 272 -0.59 -5.16 4.92
CA GLU A 272 0.82 -4.75 4.80
C GLU A 272 1.57 -5.56 3.73
N SER A 273 2.75 -5.07 3.33
CA SER A 273 3.60 -5.77 2.37
C SER A 273 4.00 -7.16 2.90
N GLY A 274 3.93 -8.18 2.04
CA GLY A 274 4.24 -9.56 2.42
C GLY A 274 3.14 -10.30 3.21
N SER A 275 1.93 -9.75 3.34
CA SER A 275 0.82 -10.43 4.01
C SER A 275 0.19 -11.59 3.23
N GLY A 276 0.58 -11.80 1.95
CA GLY A 276 0.09 -12.89 1.09
C GLY A 276 -0.83 -12.48 -0.06
N LYS A 277 -1.18 -11.19 -0.19
CA LYS A 277 -2.20 -10.71 -1.14
C LYS A 277 -1.92 -11.01 -2.62
N THR A 278 -0.71 -10.69 -3.10
CA THR A 278 -0.30 -11.01 -4.48
C THR A 278 -0.34 -12.51 -4.74
N THR A 279 0.14 -13.32 -3.80
CA THR A 279 0.09 -14.79 -3.90
C THR A 279 -1.35 -15.30 -3.96
N THR A 280 -2.25 -14.75 -3.14
CA THR A 280 -3.70 -15.02 -3.25
C THR A 280 -4.22 -14.68 -4.63
N GLY A 281 -3.98 -13.46 -5.12
CA GLY A 281 -4.40 -13.01 -6.45
C GLY A 281 -3.92 -13.92 -7.59
N GLU A 282 -2.64 -14.30 -7.58
CA GLU A 282 -2.07 -15.21 -8.57
C GLU A 282 -2.69 -16.61 -8.53
N MET A 283 -3.08 -17.11 -7.36
CA MET A 283 -3.78 -18.40 -7.23
C MET A 283 -5.20 -18.33 -7.81
N LEU A 284 -5.93 -17.22 -7.61
CA LEU A 284 -7.30 -17.05 -8.13
C LEU A 284 -7.35 -17.15 -9.66
N VAL A 285 -6.34 -16.62 -10.35
CA VAL A 285 -6.20 -16.72 -11.82
C VAL A 285 -5.39 -17.94 -12.28
N ARG A 286 -5.07 -18.85 -11.35
CA ARG A 286 -4.28 -20.07 -11.58
C ARG A 286 -2.93 -19.80 -12.25
N LEU A 287 -2.26 -18.70 -11.91
CA LEU A 287 -0.85 -18.45 -12.25
C LEU A 287 0.09 -19.16 -11.28
N GLN A 288 -0.35 -19.32 -10.02
CA GLN A 288 0.28 -20.18 -9.02
C GLN A 288 -0.61 -21.37 -8.71
N ASP A 289 0.01 -22.52 -8.46
CA ASP A 289 -0.69 -23.69 -7.92
C ASP A 289 -0.90 -23.55 -6.42
N ILE A 290 -2.03 -24.09 -5.96
CA ILE A 290 -2.38 -24.12 -4.54
C ILE A 290 -1.70 -25.31 -3.86
N THR A 291 -1.44 -25.20 -2.55
CA THR A 291 -0.96 -26.34 -1.76
C THR A 291 -2.14 -27.17 -1.28
N GLU A 292 -3.14 -26.53 -0.68
CA GLU A 292 -4.37 -27.14 -0.17
C GLU A 292 -5.56 -26.17 -0.35
N GLY A 293 -6.78 -26.68 -0.22
CA GLY A 293 -8.03 -25.93 -0.37
C GLY A 293 -8.71 -26.15 -1.73
N GLU A 294 -9.72 -25.34 -1.99
CA GLU A 294 -10.53 -25.40 -3.22
C GLU A 294 -10.86 -23.98 -3.72
N ILE A 295 -10.85 -23.82 -5.04
CA ILE A 295 -11.35 -22.61 -5.72
C ILE A 295 -12.44 -23.04 -6.71
N ARG A 296 -13.65 -22.51 -6.55
CA ARG A 296 -14.74 -22.69 -7.52
C ARG A 296 -15.00 -21.38 -8.26
N PHE A 297 -15.16 -21.48 -9.58
CA PHE A 297 -15.53 -20.36 -10.44
C PHE A 297 -16.81 -20.74 -11.19
N ASP A 298 -17.87 -19.94 -11.04
CA ASP A 298 -19.20 -20.20 -11.62
C ASP A 298 -19.72 -21.60 -11.25
N GLY A 299 -19.51 -21.99 -9.98
CA GLY A 299 -19.87 -23.30 -9.44
C GLY A 299 -18.97 -24.48 -9.86
N VAL A 300 -17.93 -24.25 -10.68
CA VAL A 300 -17.02 -25.30 -11.15
C VAL A 300 -15.69 -25.24 -10.39
N ASP A 301 -15.25 -26.35 -9.81
CA ASP A 301 -13.91 -26.45 -9.19
C ASP A 301 -12.82 -26.29 -10.26
N ILE A 302 -12.08 -25.17 -10.17
CA ILE A 302 -10.99 -24.83 -11.08
C ILE A 302 -9.63 -25.26 -10.54
N THR A 303 -9.54 -25.80 -9.33
CA THR A 303 -8.30 -26.13 -8.61
C THR A 303 -7.37 -27.06 -9.39
N ARG A 304 -7.95 -27.97 -10.17
CA ARG A 304 -7.21 -29.00 -10.90
C ARG A 304 -7.17 -28.78 -12.41
N PHE A 305 -7.69 -27.64 -12.88
CA PHE A 305 -7.68 -27.34 -14.31
C PHE A 305 -6.26 -27.35 -14.86
N ALA A 306 -6.10 -27.97 -16.04
CA ALA A 306 -4.85 -28.03 -16.78
C ALA A 306 -5.12 -27.93 -18.29
N GLY A 307 -4.08 -27.62 -19.07
CA GLY A 307 -4.14 -27.63 -20.53
C GLY A 307 -5.27 -26.76 -21.10
N ARG A 308 -6.22 -27.39 -21.80
CA ARG A 308 -7.31 -26.69 -22.50
C ARG A 308 -8.32 -26.05 -21.55
N GLU A 309 -8.63 -26.69 -20.43
CA GLU A 309 -9.58 -26.17 -19.43
C GLU A 309 -9.02 -24.92 -18.76
N LEU A 310 -7.76 -24.98 -18.32
CA LEU A 310 -7.06 -23.84 -17.76
C LEU A 310 -6.96 -22.68 -18.76
N LYS A 311 -6.68 -22.99 -20.04
CA LYS A 311 -6.69 -21.97 -21.09
C LYS A 311 -8.08 -21.36 -21.28
N ALA A 312 -9.16 -22.14 -21.21
CA ALA A 312 -10.51 -21.61 -21.31
C ALA A 312 -10.86 -20.71 -20.12
N PHE A 313 -10.55 -21.15 -18.89
CA PHE A 313 -10.74 -20.37 -17.67
C PHE A 313 -10.00 -19.03 -17.72
N ARG A 314 -8.73 -19.04 -18.14
CA ARG A 314 -7.92 -17.82 -18.28
C ARG A 314 -8.45 -16.84 -19.33
N ARG A 315 -9.41 -17.22 -20.19
CA ARG A 315 -10.12 -16.23 -21.01
C ARG A 315 -11.09 -15.39 -20.17
N SER A 316 -11.71 -16.00 -19.16
CA SER A 316 -12.74 -15.40 -18.31
C SER A 316 -12.17 -14.73 -17.06
N ALA A 317 -10.96 -15.09 -16.64
CA ALA A 317 -10.26 -14.49 -15.50
C ALA A 317 -8.91 -13.90 -15.94
N GLN A 318 -8.71 -12.61 -15.67
CA GLN A 318 -7.53 -11.84 -16.06
C GLN A 318 -6.87 -11.18 -14.85
N MET A 319 -5.60 -10.80 -15.00
CA MET A 319 -4.84 -10.11 -13.95
C MET A 319 -4.21 -8.83 -14.48
N ILE A 320 -4.33 -7.75 -13.71
CA ILE A 320 -3.54 -6.53 -13.85
C ILE A 320 -2.48 -6.60 -12.75
N PHE A 321 -1.20 -6.59 -13.13
CA PHE A 321 -0.10 -6.74 -12.19
C PHE A 321 0.37 -5.39 -11.63
N GLN A 322 1.05 -5.43 -10.49
CA GLN A 322 1.59 -4.27 -9.76
C GLN A 322 2.54 -3.41 -10.61
N ASP A 323 3.44 -4.03 -11.38
CA ASP A 323 4.45 -3.31 -12.16
C ASP A 323 4.21 -3.46 -13.68
N PRO A 324 3.73 -2.41 -14.38
CA PRO A 324 3.56 -2.45 -15.82
C PRO A 324 4.90 -2.53 -16.57
N TYR A 325 6.03 -2.13 -15.97
CA TYR A 325 7.36 -2.25 -16.60
C TYR A 325 7.78 -3.71 -16.77
N GLN A 326 7.46 -4.57 -15.81
CA GLN A 326 7.85 -5.98 -15.83
C GLN A 326 6.93 -6.82 -16.71
N THR A 327 5.70 -6.35 -16.95
CA THR A 327 4.67 -7.14 -17.66
C THR A 327 4.53 -6.81 -19.13
N LEU A 328 4.93 -5.60 -19.57
CA LEU A 328 4.89 -5.20 -20.98
C LEU A 328 6.24 -5.51 -21.64
N ASN A 329 6.24 -6.44 -22.60
CA ASN A 329 7.47 -6.77 -23.32
C ASN A 329 7.93 -5.58 -24.17
N PRO A 330 9.13 -4.99 -23.91
CA PRO A 330 9.57 -3.75 -24.54
C PRO A 330 9.88 -3.89 -26.03
N ARG A 331 9.91 -5.11 -26.57
CA ARG A 331 10.18 -5.42 -27.98
C ARG A 331 8.95 -5.45 -28.87
N PHE A 332 7.76 -5.44 -28.28
CA PHE A 332 6.49 -5.47 -29.00
C PHE A 332 5.83 -4.10 -28.99
N THR A 333 5.06 -3.81 -30.03
CA THR A 333 4.25 -2.59 -30.09
C THR A 333 3.07 -2.69 -29.12
N ILE A 334 2.45 -1.56 -28.79
CA ILE A 334 1.22 -1.55 -27.98
C ILE A 334 0.12 -2.38 -28.65
N PHE A 335 0.00 -2.29 -29.98
CA PHE A 335 -0.92 -3.12 -30.76
C PHE A 335 -0.69 -4.62 -30.53
N ASP A 336 0.56 -5.07 -30.65
CA ASP A 336 0.91 -6.47 -30.46
C ASP A 336 0.59 -6.93 -29.03
N ILE A 337 0.93 -6.12 -28.04
CA ILE A 337 0.74 -6.45 -26.61
C ILE A 337 -0.75 -6.58 -26.26
N VAL A 338 -1.59 -5.66 -26.73
CA VAL A 338 -3.05 -5.68 -26.47
C VAL A 338 -3.75 -6.72 -27.35
N GLY A 339 -3.25 -6.98 -28.56
CA GLY A 339 -3.80 -7.95 -29.49
C GLY A 339 -3.44 -9.41 -29.17
N GLU A 340 -2.31 -9.65 -28.52
CA GLU A 340 -1.79 -10.99 -28.22
C GLU A 340 -2.83 -11.92 -27.54
N PRO A 341 -3.60 -11.48 -26.51
CA PRO A 341 -4.64 -12.33 -25.91
C PRO A 341 -5.70 -12.78 -26.93
N LEU A 342 -6.16 -11.89 -27.82
CA LEU A 342 -7.15 -12.23 -28.85
C LEU A 342 -6.60 -13.29 -29.82
N ILE A 343 -5.32 -13.19 -30.19
CA ILE A 343 -4.64 -14.14 -31.07
C ILE A 343 -4.48 -15.50 -30.39
N ILE A 344 -4.00 -15.51 -29.14
CA ILE A 344 -3.80 -16.74 -28.35
C ILE A 344 -5.12 -17.53 -28.22
N HIS A 345 -6.24 -16.83 -28.03
CA HIS A 345 -7.56 -17.42 -27.89
C HIS A 345 -8.33 -17.57 -29.21
N ARG A 346 -7.76 -17.17 -30.35
CA ARG A 346 -8.37 -17.21 -31.69
C ARG A 346 -9.73 -16.50 -31.76
N LEU A 347 -9.81 -15.30 -31.20
CA LEU A 347 -11.05 -14.53 -31.08
C LEU A 347 -11.19 -13.42 -32.12
N ALA A 348 -10.10 -12.96 -32.70
CA ALA A 348 -10.10 -11.92 -33.73
C ALA A 348 -8.83 -11.98 -34.58
N GLU A 349 -8.96 -11.62 -35.86
CA GLU A 349 -7.87 -11.49 -36.83
C GLU A 349 -8.15 -10.31 -37.78
N GLY A 350 -7.12 -9.82 -38.46
CA GLY A 350 -7.24 -8.72 -39.45
C GLY A 350 -7.90 -7.46 -38.88
N GLU A 351 -8.86 -6.91 -39.61
CA GLU A 351 -9.57 -5.66 -39.24
C GLU A 351 -10.35 -5.80 -37.91
N ALA A 352 -10.86 -7.00 -37.60
CA ALA A 352 -11.57 -7.23 -36.35
C ALA A 352 -10.64 -7.17 -35.14
N LEU A 353 -9.40 -7.68 -35.28
CA LEU A 353 -8.37 -7.57 -34.24
C LEU A 353 -8.04 -6.10 -34.00
N GLU A 354 -7.81 -5.35 -35.08
CA GLU A 354 -7.48 -3.93 -35.00
C GLU A 354 -8.55 -3.11 -34.30
N ARG A 355 -9.81 -3.28 -34.71
CA ARG A 355 -10.94 -2.59 -34.09
C ARG A 355 -11.01 -2.86 -32.58
N LYS A 356 -10.89 -4.13 -32.16
CA LYS A 356 -10.95 -4.50 -30.73
C LYS A 356 -9.79 -3.93 -29.91
N VAL A 357 -8.59 -3.89 -30.49
CA VAL A 357 -7.41 -3.30 -29.84
C VAL A 357 -7.61 -1.80 -29.64
N ILE A 358 -8.03 -1.08 -30.69
CA ILE A 358 -8.29 0.36 -30.63
C ILE A 358 -9.38 0.68 -29.60
N GLU A 359 -10.51 -0.03 -29.67
CA GLU A 359 -11.61 0.13 -28.70
C GLU A 359 -11.13 -0.12 -27.26
N SER A 360 -10.33 -1.16 -27.02
CA SER A 360 -9.81 -1.46 -25.67
C SER A 360 -8.86 -0.39 -25.14
N LEU A 361 -8.01 0.18 -26.01
CA LEU A 361 -7.14 1.31 -25.67
C LEU A 361 -7.94 2.56 -25.31
N GLU A 362 -8.96 2.89 -26.10
CA GLU A 362 -9.84 4.03 -25.83
C GLU A 362 -10.62 3.85 -24.52
N ARG A 363 -11.13 2.63 -24.29
CA ARG A 363 -11.84 2.27 -23.06
C ARG A 363 -10.94 2.35 -21.82
N ALA A 364 -9.65 2.06 -21.95
CA ALA A 364 -8.65 2.29 -20.90
C ALA A 364 -8.23 3.77 -20.78
N GLY A 365 -8.79 4.68 -21.57
CA GLY A 365 -8.52 6.11 -21.54
C GLY A 365 -7.22 6.53 -22.24
N LEU A 366 -6.75 5.76 -23.22
CA LEU A 366 -5.68 6.16 -24.14
C LEU A 366 -6.31 6.73 -25.41
N LYS A 367 -6.62 8.03 -25.39
CA LYS A 367 -7.25 8.73 -26.52
C LYS A 367 -6.33 9.78 -27.15
N PRO A 368 -6.42 10.00 -28.48
CA PRO A 368 -6.94 9.04 -29.47
C PRO A 368 -6.03 7.81 -29.55
N ALA A 369 -6.61 6.61 -29.62
CA ALA A 369 -5.88 5.34 -29.46
C ALA A 369 -4.87 5.06 -30.59
N GLU A 370 -5.12 5.60 -31.78
CA GLU A 370 -4.29 5.44 -32.98
C GLU A 370 -2.86 5.96 -32.77
N ILE A 371 -2.69 6.99 -31.94
CA ILE A 371 -1.37 7.57 -31.63
C ILE A 371 -0.50 6.60 -30.83
N TYR A 372 -1.12 5.70 -30.06
CA TYR A 372 -0.43 4.75 -29.20
C TYR A 372 -0.17 3.41 -29.87
N ARG A 373 -0.97 3.06 -30.89
CA ARG A 373 -0.95 1.76 -31.58
C ARG A 373 0.45 1.26 -31.89
N ASP A 374 1.23 2.08 -32.60
CA ASP A 374 2.54 1.71 -33.12
C ASP A 374 3.70 2.06 -32.17
N ARG A 375 3.39 2.60 -30.99
CA ARG A 375 4.39 2.91 -29.98
C ARG A 375 4.88 1.66 -29.27
N PHE A 376 6.01 1.80 -28.60
CA PHE A 376 6.57 0.80 -27.70
C PHE A 376 6.37 1.20 -26.23
N PRO A 377 6.39 0.24 -25.29
CA PRO A 377 6.23 0.55 -23.86
C PRO A 377 7.20 1.62 -23.36
N HIS A 378 8.45 1.63 -23.82
CA HIS A 378 9.47 2.60 -23.39
C HIS A 378 9.17 4.05 -23.81
N GLU A 379 8.26 4.26 -24.77
CA GLU A 379 7.83 5.57 -25.27
C GLU A 379 6.60 6.13 -24.52
N LEU A 380 6.12 5.39 -23.52
CA LEU A 380 4.94 5.74 -22.72
C LEU A 380 5.32 6.18 -21.30
N SER A 381 4.54 7.09 -20.73
CA SER A 381 4.60 7.41 -19.30
C SER A 381 4.13 6.23 -18.43
N GLY A 382 4.46 6.22 -17.14
CA GLY A 382 4.02 5.16 -16.23
C GLY A 382 2.50 4.97 -16.23
N GLY A 383 1.74 6.07 -16.17
CA GLY A 383 0.27 6.05 -16.26
C GLY A 383 -0.25 5.53 -17.61
N GLN A 384 0.40 5.86 -18.72
CA GLN A 384 0.02 5.33 -20.03
C GLN A 384 0.28 3.83 -20.13
N ARG A 385 1.41 3.34 -19.62
CA ARG A 385 1.72 1.90 -19.56
C ARG A 385 0.69 1.14 -18.71
N GLN A 386 0.28 1.71 -17.58
CA GLN A 386 -0.77 1.11 -16.77
C GLN A 386 -2.09 1.00 -17.53
N ARG A 387 -2.47 2.02 -18.29
CA ARG A 387 -3.65 1.96 -19.16
C ARG A 387 -3.51 0.92 -20.27
N VAL A 388 -2.32 0.71 -20.83
CA VAL A 388 -2.07 -0.41 -21.75
C VAL A 388 -2.25 -1.76 -21.06
N ALA A 389 -1.75 -1.92 -19.84
CA ALA A 389 -1.94 -3.15 -19.07
C ALA A 389 -3.43 -3.42 -18.77
N ILE A 390 -4.19 -2.38 -18.44
CA ILE A 390 -5.66 -2.44 -18.30
C ILE A 390 -6.32 -2.85 -19.62
N ALA A 391 -5.97 -2.19 -20.74
CA ALA A 391 -6.51 -2.49 -22.06
C ALA A 391 -6.28 -3.96 -22.45
N ARG A 392 -5.07 -4.48 -22.20
CA ARG A 392 -4.70 -5.88 -22.41
C ARG A 392 -5.55 -6.85 -21.58
N ALA A 393 -5.91 -6.49 -20.34
CA ALA A 393 -6.76 -7.34 -19.51
C ALA A 393 -8.23 -7.32 -19.98
N ILE A 394 -8.77 -6.16 -20.35
CA ILE A 394 -10.19 -6.03 -20.72
C ILE A 394 -10.51 -6.46 -22.16
N VAL A 395 -9.52 -6.56 -23.05
CA VAL A 395 -9.72 -6.90 -24.48
C VAL A 395 -10.43 -8.24 -24.69
N LEU A 396 -10.33 -9.14 -23.72
CA LEU A 396 -10.99 -10.45 -23.72
C LEU A 396 -12.43 -10.42 -23.20
N GLU A 397 -12.89 -9.28 -22.69
CA GLU A 397 -14.16 -9.11 -21.98
C GLU A 397 -14.32 -10.15 -20.85
N PRO A 398 -13.40 -10.17 -19.87
CA PRO A 398 -13.40 -11.17 -18.80
C PRO A 398 -14.59 -10.97 -17.84
N ARG A 399 -14.94 -12.00 -17.07
CA ARG A 399 -15.91 -11.90 -15.96
C ARG A 399 -15.24 -11.51 -14.64
N LEU A 400 -13.96 -11.86 -14.48
CA LEU A 400 -13.15 -11.58 -13.29
C LEU A 400 -11.83 -10.89 -13.68
N ILE A 401 -11.50 -9.80 -12.98
CA ILE A 401 -10.17 -9.19 -13.00
C ILE A 401 -9.59 -9.16 -11.59
N VAL A 402 -8.43 -9.77 -11.40
CA VAL A 402 -7.59 -9.54 -10.20
C VAL A 402 -6.69 -8.35 -10.49
N ALA A 403 -6.88 -7.24 -9.78
CA ALA A 403 -6.08 -6.04 -9.96
C ALA A 403 -5.12 -5.89 -8.78
N ASP A 404 -3.85 -6.23 -9.01
CA ASP A 404 -2.79 -6.17 -7.99
C ASP A 404 -2.10 -4.80 -7.97
N GLU A 405 -2.36 -4.03 -6.92
CA GLU A 405 -1.87 -2.66 -6.74
C GLU A 405 -1.92 -1.78 -8.00
N PRO A 406 -3.07 -1.68 -8.68
CA PRO A 406 -3.15 -1.13 -10.03
C PRO A 406 -2.89 0.38 -10.12
N VAL A 407 -2.70 1.06 -8.98
CA VAL A 407 -2.51 2.52 -8.89
C VAL A 407 -1.34 2.96 -7.97
N SER A 408 -0.57 2.03 -7.42
CA SER A 408 0.46 2.36 -6.41
C SER A 408 1.59 3.23 -6.97
N MET A 409 2.01 2.98 -8.22
CA MET A 409 3.09 3.72 -8.90
C MET A 409 2.60 4.91 -9.74
N LEU A 410 1.38 5.41 -9.50
CA LEU A 410 0.75 6.44 -10.32
C LEU A 410 0.62 7.78 -9.58
N ASP A 411 0.83 8.86 -10.34
CA ASP A 411 0.46 10.22 -9.94
C ASP A 411 -1.00 10.30 -9.50
N VAL A 412 -1.28 11.17 -8.52
CA VAL A 412 -2.62 11.39 -7.94
C VAL A 412 -3.71 11.55 -9.02
N SER A 413 -3.45 12.37 -10.04
CA SER A 413 -4.44 12.62 -11.10
C SER A 413 -4.73 11.40 -11.97
N ILE A 414 -3.76 10.51 -12.18
CA ILE A 414 -3.93 9.28 -12.96
C ILE A 414 -4.59 8.19 -12.12
N ARG A 415 -4.24 8.10 -10.83
CA ARG A 415 -4.86 7.19 -9.85
C ARG A 415 -6.38 7.33 -9.86
N ALA A 416 -6.90 8.54 -9.67
CA ALA A 416 -8.35 8.79 -9.73
C ALA A 416 -8.98 8.32 -11.05
N GLY A 417 -8.32 8.58 -12.18
CA GLY A 417 -8.79 8.12 -13.49
C GLY A 417 -8.84 6.60 -13.65
N VAL A 418 -7.89 5.87 -13.05
CA VAL A 418 -7.86 4.39 -13.07
C VAL A 418 -8.93 3.79 -12.16
N LEU A 419 -9.13 4.34 -10.96
CA LEU A 419 -10.24 3.94 -10.08
C LEU A 419 -11.60 4.21 -10.74
N ASN A 420 -11.71 5.38 -11.39
CA ASN A 420 -12.62 5.76 -12.48
C ASN A 420 -13.07 4.60 -13.37
N LEU A 421 -12.07 3.99 -14.00
CA LEU A 421 -12.24 2.96 -15.02
C LEU A 421 -12.79 1.66 -14.44
N MET A 422 -12.35 1.26 -13.25
CA MET A 422 -12.80 0.02 -12.62
C MET A 422 -14.31 0.06 -12.35
N HIS A 423 -14.80 1.17 -11.80
CA HIS A 423 -16.24 1.38 -11.61
C HIS A 423 -17.02 1.35 -12.91
N ARG A 424 -16.50 1.97 -13.97
CA ARG A 424 -17.16 1.87 -15.29
C ARG A 424 -17.18 0.44 -15.81
N PHE A 425 -16.09 -0.31 -15.69
CA PHE A 425 -16.06 -1.71 -16.12
C PHE A 425 -17.00 -2.60 -15.31
N ARG A 426 -17.11 -2.35 -14.01
CA ARG A 426 -18.14 -2.99 -13.16
C ARG A 426 -19.54 -2.65 -13.66
N ASN A 427 -19.87 -1.38 -13.80
CA ASN A 427 -21.23 -0.93 -14.08
C ASN A 427 -21.69 -1.18 -15.53
N GLU A 428 -20.78 -1.02 -16.51
CA GLU A 428 -21.10 -1.13 -17.94
C GLU A 428 -20.92 -2.56 -18.48
N LEU A 429 -19.98 -3.33 -17.94
CA LEU A 429 -19.69 -4.69 -18.42
C LEU A 429 -20.04 -5.80 -17.43
N GLY A 430 -20.38 -5.48 -16.17
CA GLY A 430 -20.58 -6.49 -15.13
C GLY A 430 -19.30 -7.22 -14.72
N ILE A 431 -18.12 -6.61 -14.92
CA ILE A 431 -16.86 -7.24 -14.49
C ILE A 431 -16.77 -7.24 -12.96
N SER A 432 -16.45 -8.40 -12.40
CA SER A 432 -16.17 -8.54 -10.96
C SER A 432 -14.67 -8.37 -10.73
N PHE A 433 -14.29 -7.80 -9.59
CA PHE A 433 -12.91 -7.51 -9.26
C PHE A 433 -12.49 -8.08 -7.92
N VAL A 434 -11.27 -8.60 -7.85
CA VAL A 434 -10.50 -8.65 -6.61
C VAL A 434 -9.46 -7.54 -6.70
N TYR A 435 -9.68 -6.45 -5.98
CA TYR A 435 -8.81 -5.28 -5.95
C TYR A 435 -7.84 -5.39 -4.79
N VAL A 436 -6.58 -5.70 -5.08
CA VAL A 436 -5.53 -5.85 -4.08
C VAL A 436 -4.82 -4.52 -3.89
N SER A 437 -4.70 -4.05 -2.65
CA SER A 437 -3.99 -2.82 -2.33
C SER A 437 -3.51 -2.81 -0.89
N HIS A 438 -2.47 -2.05 -0.58
CA HIS A 438 -2.14 -1.71 0.80
C HIS A 438 -2.75 -0.36 1.23
N ASP A 439 -3.34 0.40 0.30
CA ASP A 439 -3.92 1.73 0.51
C ASP A 439 -5.44 1.62 0.73
N LEU A 440 -5.87 1.59 2.01
CA LEU A 440 -7.28 1.47 2.41
C LEU A 440 -8.19 2.57 1.85
N PRO A 441 -7.78 3.86 1.79
CA PRO A 441 -8.55 4.87 1.07
C PRO A 441 -8.94 4.47 -0.36
N THR A 442 -8.01 3.89 -1.14
CA THR A 442 -8.34 3.45 -2.52
C THR A 442 -9.32 2.28 -2.52
N ILE A 443 -9.18 1.33 -1.59
CA ILE A 443 -10.12 0.22 -1.41
C ILE A 443 -11.49 0.77 -1.05
N ARG A 444 -11.54 1.70 -0.09
CA ARG A 444 -12.78 2.32 0.35
C ARG A 444 -13.53 2.95 -0.81
N TYR A 445 -12.82 3.60 -1.73
CA TYR A 445 -13.43 4.22 -2.89
C TYR A 445 -14.01 3.23 -3.92
N VAL A 446 -13.40 2.06 -4.08
CA VAL A 446 -13.77 1.13 -5.17
C VAL A 446 -14.55 -0.10 -4.75
N ALA A 447 -14.35 -0.59 -3.54
CA ALA A 447 -14.79 -1.91 -3.15
C ALA A 447 -16.16 -1.90 -2.45
N ASP A 448 -17.00 -2.87 -2.79
CA ASP A 448 -18.27 -3.17 -2.10
C ASP A 448 -17.99 -3.80 -0.72
N ARG A 449 -17.06 -4.77 -0.69
CA ARG A 449 -16.58 -5.47 0.51
C ARG A 449 -15.07 -5.40 0.59
N VAL A 450 -14.51 -5.51 1.79
CA VAL A 450 -13.07 -5.58 2.02
C VAL A 450 -12.73 -6.78 2.89
N ALA A 451 -11.66 -7.50 2.53
CA ALA A 451 -10.98 -8.50 3.33
C ALA A 451 -9.60 -7.97 3.73
N ILE A 452 -9.33 -7.92 5.03
CA ILE A 452 -8.05 -7.51 5.62
C ILE A 452 -7.21 -8.76 5.87
N MET A 453 -6.03 -8.80 5.27
CA MET A 453 -5.11 -9.94 5.32
C MET A 453 -3.85 -9.60 6.12
N TYR A 454 -3.50 -10.47 7.07
CA TYR A 454 -2.29 -10.37 7.87
C TYR A 454 -1.58 -11.71 7.95
N LEU A 455 -0.29 -11.72 7.59
CA LEU A 455 0.60 -12.89 7.67
C LEU A 455 -0.04 -14.22 7.19
N GLY A 456 -0.61 -14.20 5.98
CA GLY A 456 -1.22 -15.39 5.37
C GLY A 456 -2.71 -15.58 5.63
N GLU A 457 -3.30 -14.89 6.61
CA GLU A 457 -4.69 -15.11 7.06
C GLU A 457 -5.60 -13.90 6.78
N ILE A 458 -6.90 -14.13 6.57
CA ILE A 458 -7.90 -13.05 6.55
C ILE A 458 -8.40 -12.83 7.99
N VAL A 459 -8.09 -11.66 8.54
CA VAL A 459 -8.38 -11.32 9.94
C VAL A 459 -9.71 -10.57 10.13
N GLU A 460 -10.20 -9.89 9.11
CA GLU A 460 -11.47 -9.15 9.12
C GLU A 460 -12.02 -9.07 7.70
N VAL A 461 -13.31 -9.33 7.50
CA VAL A 461 -13.96 -9.19 6.20
C VAL A 461 -15.40 -8.75 6.35
N GLY A 462 -15.85 -7.81 5.51
CA GLY A 462 -17.24 -7.36 5.49
C GLY A 462 -17.49 -6.19 4.56
N PRO A 463 -18.70 -5.59 4.60
CA PRO A 463 -19.01 -4.38 3.83
C PRO A 463 -17.98 -3.29 4.10
N THR A 464 -17.48 -2.67 3.04
CA THR A 464 -16.33 -1.75 3.12
C THR A 464 -16.55 -0.63 4.14
N GLU A 465 -17.67 0.09 4.04
CA GLU A 465 -17.98 1.16 5.00
C GLU A 465 -18.08 0.66 6.44
N GLN A 466 -18.60 -0.56 6.64
CA GLN A 466 -18.72 -1.14 7.97
C GLN A 466 -17.34 -1.46 8.57
N VAL A 467 -16.44 -2.10 7.81
CA VAL A 467 -15.09 -2.43 8.27
C VAL A 467 -14.28 -1.17 8.56
N ILE A 468 -14.36 -0.15 7.71
CA ILE A 468 -13.63 1.12 7.90
C ILE A 468 -14.11 1.87 9.16
N HIS A 469 -15.43 1.91 9.40
CA HIS A 469 -15.99 2.64 10.53
C HIS A 469 -15.92 1.86 11.85
N GLU A 470 -16.23 0.56 11.84
CA GLU A 470 -16.26 -0.25 13.05
C GLU A 470 -14.90 -0.84 13.44
N ARG A 471 -14.00 -1.09 12.47
CA ARG A 471 -12.60 -1.51 12.61
C ARG A 471 -12.34 -2.45 13.80
N LYS A 472 -12.87 -3.66 13.71
CA LYS A 472 -13.03 -4.55 14.87
C LYS A 472 -11.75 -5.26 15.24
N HIS A 473 -10.94 -5.66 14.27
CA HIS A 473 -9.65 -6.27 14.54
C HIS A 473 -8.59 -5.18 14.87
N PRO A 474 -7.78 -5.33 15.94
CA PRO A 474 -6.73 -4.36 16.30
C PRO A 474 -5.73 -4.07 15.17
N TYR A 475 -5.47 -5.05 14.29
CA TYR A 475 -4.69 -4.84 13.07
C TYR A 475 -5.36 -3.88 12.07
N THR A 476 -6.67 -3.99 11.85
CA THR A 476 -7.42 -3.09 10.99
C THR A 476 -7.38 -1.67 11.52
N GLN A 477 -7.46 -1.50 12.84
CA GLN A 477 -7.26 -0.20 13.50
C GLN A 477 -5.88 0.37 13.20
N LEU A 478 -4.83 -0.45 13.39
CA LEU A 478 -3.45 -0.05 13.08
C LEU A 478 -3.27 0.39 11.61
N LEU A 479 -3.83 -0.35 10.66
CA LEU A 479 -3.77 0.00 9.23
C LEU A 479 -4.44 1.36 8.94
N LEU A 480 -5.63 1.60 9.49
CA LEU A 480 -6.39 2.83 9.30
C LEU A 480 -5.72 4.03 9.96
N ASP A 481 -5.17 3.83 11.16
CA ASP A 481 -4.44 4.85 11.90
C ASP A 481 -3.12 5.20 11.18
N ALA A 482 -2.54 4.25 10.44
CA ALA A 482 -1.35 4.47 9.60
C ALA A 482 -1.63 5.16 8.27
N SER A 483 -2.86 5.13 7.80
CA SER A 483 -3.21 5.73 6.52
C SER A 483 -2.94 7.24 6.54
N PRO A 484 -2.31 7.82 5.50
CA PRO A 484 -2.09 9.25 5.39
C PRO A 484 -3.42 10.00 5.45
N GLU A 485 -3.43 11.14 6.13
CA GLU A 485 -4.57 12.05 6.12
C GLU A 485 -4.28 13.19 5.12
N PRO A 486 -5.11 13.38 4.08
CA PRO A 486 -4.90 14.45 3.12
C PRO A 486 -5.01 15.84 3.74
N ASP A 487 -5.87 16.04 4.76
CA ASP A 487 -6.00 17.32 5.45
C ASP A 487 -4.77 17.59 6.35
N PRO A 488 -3.93 18.61 6.04
CA PRO A 488 -2.75 18.92 6.82
C PRO A 488 -3.07 19.46 8.22
N ALA A 489 -4.32 19.83 8.51
CA ALA A 489 -4.75 20.24 9.86
C ALA A 489 -4.92 19.05 10.81
N VAL A 490 -5.04 17.83 10.29
CA VAL A 490 -5.21 16.62 11.08
C VAL A 490 -3.84 16.03 11.40
N VAL A 491 -3.49 16.00 12.69
CA VAL A 491 -2.23 15.42 13.17
C VAL A 491 -2.51 14.06 13.79
N LYS A 492 -2.01 13.00 13.16
CA LYS A 492 -2.07 11.64 13.72
C LYS A 492 -0.89 11.38 14.68
N PRO A 493 -1.09 10.60 15.76
CA PRO A 493 -0.01 10.23 16.65
C PRO A 493 1.04 9.37 15.92
N PRO A 494 2.34 9.49 16.26
CA PRO A 494 3.39 8.66 15.65
C PRO A 494 3.21 7.17 15.97
N LEU A 495 3.29 6.31 14.95
CA LEU A 495 3.12 4.85 15.05
C LEU A 495 4.41 4.06 15.36
N GLU A 496 5.39 4.68 16.00
CA GLU A 496 6.72 4.09 16.18
C GLU A 496 6.75 2.80 17.00
N SER A 497 5.72 2.55 17.83
CA SER A 497 5.64 1.43 18.77
C SER A 497 5.02 0.14 18.21
N ALA A 498 4.57 0.12 16.94
CA ALA A 498 3.81 -1.01 16.41
C ALA A 498 4.63 -2.28 16.10
N GLY A 499 5.92 -2.35 16.47
CA GLY A 499 6.79 -3.52 16.27
C GLY A 499 7.16 -3.82 14.81
N GLU A 500 7.97 -4.86 14.59
CA GLU A 500 8.25 -5.41 13.25
C GLU A 500 7.29 -6.55 12.90
N ILE A 501 7.00 -6.75 11.62
CA ILE A 501 6.20 -7.88 11.14
C ILE A 501 6.97 -9.20 11.43
N PRO A 502 6.31 -10.22 12.03
CA PRO A 502 6.89 -11.54 12.23
C PRO A 502 7.28 -12.25 10.92
N SER A 503 8.08 -13.31 11.03
CA SER A 503 8.48 -14.09 9.85
C SER A 503 7.35 -15.03 9.41
N ALA A 504 7.01 -15.01 8.12
CA ALA A 504 6.09 -16.00 7.53
C ALA A 504 6.68 -17.43 7.43
N VAL A 505 7.97 -17.61 7.72
CA VAL A 505 8.61 -18.95 7.76
C VAL A 505 8.34 -19.65 9.10
N ASP A 506 8.13 -18.87 10.14
CA ASP A 506 7.96 -19.35 11.51
C ASP A 506 6.89 -18.46 12.17
N PRO A 507 5.61 -18.64 11.77
CA PRO A 507 4.53 -17.79 12.22
C PRO A 507 4.36 -17.89 13.76
N PRO A 508 3.88 -16.83 14.42
CA PRO A 508 3.63 -16.86 15.85
C PRO A 508 2.58 -17.91 16.24
N ASN A 509 2.71 -18.48 17.44
CA ASN A 509 1.69 -19.33 18.04
C ASN A 509 0.36 -18.56 18.19
N GLY A 510 -0.79 -19.25 18.05
CA GLY A 510 -2.11 -18.62 18.15
C GLY A 510 -2.37 -17.53 17.11
N CYS A 511 -2.77 -16.34 17.59
CA CYS A 511 -3.06 -15.18 16.75
C CYS A 511 -1.75 -14.60 16.19
N HIS A 512 -1.56 -14.59 14.87
CA HIS A 512 -0.34 -14.09 14.25
C HIS A 512 -0.02 -12.61 14.59
N PHE A 513 -1.03 -11.81 14.96
CA PHE A 513 -0.89 -10.39 15.27
C PHE A 513 -0.56 -10.10 16.76
N HIS A 514 -0.58 -11.09 17.66
CA HIS A 514 -0.47 -10.82 19.10
C HIS A 514 0.81 -10.07 19.50
N THR A 515 1.92 -10.32 18.81
CA THR A 515 3.23 -9.67 19.05
C THR A 515 3.24 -8.15 18.85
N ARG A 516 2.24 -7.63 18.13
CA ARG A 516 2.04 -6.20 17.81
C ARG A 516 0.71 -5.66 18.34
N CYS A 517 -0.13 -6.52 18.91
CA CYS A 517 -1.47 -6.17 19.33
C CYS A 517 -1.42 -5.48 20.71
N PRO A 518 -1.91 -4.23 20.84
CA PRO A 518 -2.00 -3.56 22.13
C PRO A 518 -3.11 -4.14 23.04
N MET A 519 -3.96 -5.00 22.49
CA MET A 519 -5.06 -5.67 23.18
C MET A 519 -4.81 -7.19 23.30
N ALA A 520 -3.55 -7.62 23.19
CA ALA A 520 -3.20 -9.03 23.29
C ALA A 520 -3.58 -9.59 24.66
N MET A 521 -4.28 -10.72 24.70
CA MET A 521 -4.64 -11.42 25.93
C MET A 521 -3.70 -12.58 26.20
N SER A 522 -3.77 -13.20 27.38
CA SER A 522 -2.88 -14.30 27.76
C SER A 522 -3.02 -15.52 26.86
N HIS A 523 -4.21 -15.77 26.32
CA HIS A 523 -4.50 -16.88 25.41
C HIS A 523 -4.31 -16.53 23.93
N CYS A 524 -3.81 -15.33 23.59
CA CYS A 524 -3.59 -14.94 22.19
C CYS A 524 -2.43 -15.66 21.49
N GLY A 525 -1.60 -16.42 22.23
CA GLY A 525 -0.55 -17.26 21.67
C GLY A 525 0.89 -16.87 22.03
N TRP A 526 1.11 -16.20 23.16
CA TRP A 526 2.46 -15.90 23.65
C TRP A 526 3.37 -17.14 23.71
N GLU A 527 4.65 -16.94 23.44
CA GLU A 527 5.67 -17.99 23.36
C GLU A 527 7.06 -17.50 23.76
N GLY A 528 8.02 -18.42 23.87
CA GLY A 528 9.40 -18.14 24.29
C GLY A 528 10.12 -17.12 23.40
N ARG A 529 9.75 -17.01 22.11
CA ARG A 529 10.29 -15.98 21.21
C ARG A 529 9.92 -14.56 21.65
N ASP A 530 8.76 -14.38 22.28
CA ASP A 530 8.34 -13.09 22.82
C ASP A 530 9.17 -12.69 24.03
N VAL A 531 9.56 -13.65 24.87
CA VAL A 531 10.48 -13.43 25.99
C VAL A 531 11.85 -12.95 25.46
N VAL A 532 12.38 -13.61 24.43
CA VAL A 532 13.64 -13.20 23.79
C VAL A 532 13.53 -11.77 23.24
N THR A 533 12.40 -11.47 22.59
CA THR A 533 12.12 -10.13 22.04
C THR A 533 12.04 -9.08 23.15
N ALA A 534 11.34 -9.38 24.25
CA ALA A 534 11.23 -8.50 25.42
C ALA A 534 12.60 -8.20 26.04
N MET A 535 13.46 -9.20 26.19
CA MET A 535 14.84 -9.01 26.68
C MET A 535 15.68 -8.14 25.74
N SER A 536 15.53 -8.30 24.42
CA SER A 536 16.22 -7.48 23.42
C SER A 536 15.74 -6.03 23.46
N GLU A 537 14.43 -5.81 23.52
CA GLU A 537 13.84 -4.47 23.64
C GLU A 537 14.25 -3.77 24.94
N TRP A 538 14.33 -4.51 26.05
CA TRP A 538 14.84 -4.00 27.33
C TRP A 538 16.26 -3.46 27.21
N ARG A 539 17.16 -4.20 26.53
CA ARG A 539 18.53 -3.76 26.26
C ARG A 539 18.60 -2.57 25.31
N ILE A 540 17.76 -2.56 24.27
CA ILE A 540 17.66 -1.42 23.31
C ILE A 540 17.20 -0.15 24.03
N ALA A 541 16.34 -0.28 25.04
CA ALA A 541 15.93 0.83 25.91
C ALA A 541 17.03 1.30 26.88
N GLY A 542 18.24 0.74 26.81
CA GLY A 542 19.40 1.11 27.63
C GLY A 542 19.39 0.52 29.04
N LYS A 543 18.55 -0.50 29.30
CA LYS A 543 18.47 -1.16 30.60
C LYS A 543 19.34 -2.43 30.60
N GLU A 544 20.00 -2.70 31.73
CA GLU A 544 20.82 -3.90 31.91
C GLU A 544 19.97 -5.11 32.34
N ILE A 545 20.51 -6.31 32.08
CA ILE A 545 19.95 -7.59 32.54
C ILE A 545 21.05 -8.27 33.35
N GLU A 546 20.91 -8.26 34.67
CA GLU A 546 21.95 -8.64 35.64
C GLU A 546 21.85 -10.12 36.03
N HIS A 547 20.64 -10.62 36.24
CA HIS A 547 20.37 -11.93 36.84
C HIS A 547 20.00 -13.01 35.82
N LEU A 548 19.75 -12.65 34.56
CA LEU A 548 19.39 -13.60 33.50
C LEU A 548 20.48 -13.75 32.43
N GLY A 549 20.69 -15.01 32.03
CA GLY A 549 21.63 -15.44 31.01
C GLY A 549 21.12 -15.25 29.58
N THR A 550 21.83 -15.88 28.64
CA THR A 550 21.38 -15.94 27.24
C THR A 550 20.19 -16.91 27.15
N PRO A 551 19.07 -16.50 26.52
CA PRO A 551 17.91 -17.37 26.40
C PRO A 551 18.16 -18.53 25.44
N GLU A 552 17.66 -19.71 25.81
CA GLU A 552 17.69 -20.93 25.00
C GLU A 552 16.25 -21.35 24.65
N LEU A 553 15.89 -21.26 23.37
CA LEU A 553 14.55 -21.62 22.88
C LEU A 553 14.40 -23.13 22.71
N ALA A 554 13.28 -23.67 23.18
CA ALA A 554 12.92 -25.09 23.03
C ALA A 554 11.44 -25.22 22.66
N GLY A 555 11.15 -25.20 21.35
CA GLY A 555 9.76 -25.17 20.87
C GLY A 555 9.09 -23.84 21.23
N LEU A 556 7.98 -23.90 21.95
CA LEU A 556 7.28 -22.72 22.48
C LEU A 556 7.89 -22.21 23.78
N ASP A 557 8.76 -22.98 24.43
CA ASP A 557 9.30 -22.66 25.74
C ASP A 557 10.67 -21.96 25.63
N VAL A 558 11.06 -21.29 26.72
CA VAL A 558 12.41 -20.69 26.85
C VAL A 558 13.04 -21.02 28.19
N TYR A 559 14.32 -21.38 28.14
CA TYR A 559 15.15 -21.59 29.32
C TYR A 559 16.11 -20.43 29.49
N LEU A 560 16.17 -19.91 30.71
CA LEU A 560 16.95 -18.74 31.08
C LEU A 560 17.94 -19.12 32.19
N PRO A 561 19.25 -19.22 31.90
CA PRO A 561 20.25 -19.47 32.93
C PRO A 561 20.25 -18.35 33.98
N VAL A 562 20.33 -18.69 35.27
CA VAL A 562 20.39 -17.70 36.37
C VAL A 562 21.84 -17.27 36.60
N ARG A 563 22.06 -15.96 36.74
CA ARG A 563 23.37 -15.34 37.04
C ARG A 563 23.35 -14.71 38.43
N GLY A 564 24.36 -15.01 39.25
CA GLY A 564 24.58 -14.32 40.51
C GLY A 564 23.48 -14.59 41.54
N ASP A 565 22.88 -13.52 42.08
CA ASP A 565 21.90 -13.59 43.17
C ASP A 565 20.72 -14.51 42.83
N GLY A 566 20.25 -15.23 43.86
CA GLY A 566 19.40 -16.42 43.72
C GLY A 566 18.14 -16.25 42.87
N VAL A 567 17.55 -17.40 42.52
CA VAL A 567 16.38 -17.60 41.63
C VAL A 567 15.27 -16.54 41.79
N ASP A 568 15.01 -16.06 43.00
CA ASP A 568 13.99 -15.04 43.27
C ASP A 568 14.31 -13.67 42.63
N ALA A 569 15.57 -13.24 42.62
CA ALA A 569 15.99 -12.00 41.97
C ALA A 569 15.86 -12.11 40.44
N ALA A 570 16.29 -13.24 39.88
CA ALA A 570 16.11 -13.54 38.46
C ALA A 570 14.63 -13.59 38.06
N ARG A 571 13.76 -14.14 38.91
CA ARG A 571 12.31 -14.16 38.68
C ARG A 571 11.70 -12.76 38.70
N GLN A 572 12.10 -11.90 39.64
CA GLN A 572 11.64 -10.52 39.69
C GLN A 572 12.10 -9.71 38.47
N GLU A 573 13.37 -9.87 38.06
CA GLU A 573 13.90 -9.25 36.85
C GLU A 573 13.14 -9.72 35.60
N LEU A 574 12.89 -11.03 35.47
CA LEU A 574 12.10 -11.59 34.37
C LEU A 574 10.69 -10.98 34.34
N THR A 575 9.98 -10.96 35.46
CA THR A 575 8.64 -10.37 35.54
C THR A 575 8.65 -8.90 35.13
N ALA A 576 9.66 -8.13 35.54
CA ALA A 576 9.79 -6.72 35.14
C ALA A 576 10.00 -6.56 33.62
N ILE A 577 10.82 -7.41 33.00
CA ILE A 577 11.06 -7.44 31.56
C ILE A 577 9.77 -7.79 30.81
N LEU A 578 9.09 -8.87 31.20
CA LEU A 578 7.85 -9.31 30.56
C LEU A 578 6.72 -8.28 30.71
N THR A 579 6.57 -7.68 31.90
CA THR A 579 5.57 -6.64 32.16
C THR A 579 5.81 -5.40 31.29
N ALA A 580 7.07 -5.01 31.11
CA ALA A 580 7.42 -3.88 30.26
C ALA A 580 7.15 -4.15 28.77
N LYS A 581 7.14 -5.41 28.34
CA LYS A 581 6.69 -5.81 27.01
C LYS A 581 5.17 -5.77 26.91
N HIS A 582 4.48 -6.57 27.73
CA HIS A 582 3.02 -6.61 27.79
C HIS A 582 2.53 -7.32 29.07
N PRO A 583 1.54 -6.80 29.81
CA PRO A 583 1.02 -7.46 31.02
C PRO A 583 0.57 -8.91 30.79
N SER A 584 -0.16 -9.17 29.70
CA SER A 584 -0.66 -10.51 29.38
C SER A 584 0.42 -11.53 29.01
N LEU A 585 1.65 -11.10 28.68
CA LEU A 585 2.78 -12.03 28.52
C LEU A 585 3.19 -12.63 29.86
N VAL A 586 3.08 -11.86 30.96
CA VAL A 586 3.31 -12.36 32.32
C VAL A 586 2.24 -13.36 32.71
N GLU A 587 0.98 -13.07 32.38
CA GLU A 587 -0.17 -13.94 32.68
C GLU A 587 -0.13 -15.27 31.92
N ALA A 588 0.41 -15.27 30.70
CA ALA A 588 0.56 -16.46 29.87
C ALA A 588 1.76 -17.33 30.24
N ALA A 589 2.78 -16.74 30.86
CA ALA A 589 4.04 -17.40 31.16
C ALA A 589 3.95 -18.25 32.44
N ASP A 590 4.07 -19.57 32.31
CA ASP A 590 4.24 -20.46 33.46
C ASP A 590 5.73 -20.58 33.82
N VAL A 591 6.15 -19.86 34.87
CA VAL A 591 7.56 -19.76 35.27
C VAL A 591 7.87 -20.75 36.39
N SER A 592 8.63 -21.79 36.06
CA SER A 592 9.17 -22.74 37.02
C SER A 592 10.69 -22.57 37.19
N ALA A 593 11.22 -22.99 38.33
CA ALA A 593 12.66 -22.98 38.59
C ALA A 593 13.21 -24.41 38.49
N ASP A 594 14.23 -24.62 37.67
CA ASP A 594 14.97 -25.88 37.63
C ASP A 594 16.17 -25.79 38.58
N GLY A 595 15.88 -25.97 39.87
CA GLY A 595 16.85 -25.75 40.95
C GLY A 595 17.32 -24.30 41.02
N SER A 596 18.62 -24.10 41.27
CA SER A 596 19.24 -22.75 41.31
C SER A 596 19.90 -22.33 39.99
N ALA A 597 19.76 -23.13 38.93
CA ALA A 597 20.58 -23.00 37.72
C ALA A 597 19.87 -22.26 36.58
N SER A 598 18.56 -22.40 36.45
CA SER A 598 17.78 -21.77 35.38
C SER A 598 16.32 -21.54 35.77
N LEU A 599 15.69 -20.60 35.08
CA LEU A 599 14.24 -20.44 35.01
C LEU A 599 13.75 -21.08 33.71
N ALA A 600 12.73 -21.93 33.81
CA ALA A 600 12.01 -22.46 32.67
C ALA A 600 10.69 -21.69 32.54
N VAL A 601 10.42 -21.16 31.35
CA VAL A 601 9.19 -20.42 31.05
C VAL A 601 8.41 -21.22 30.00
N HIS A 602 7.27 -21.74 30.42
CA HIS A 602 6.43 -22.60 29.60
C HIS A 602 5.23 -21.84 29.03
N PHE A 603 4.88 -22.19 27.79
CA PHE A 603 3.73 -21.62 27.10
C PHE A 603 2.85 -22.71 26.48
N SER A 604 1.55 -22.45 26.47
CA SER A 604 0.58 -23.36 25.84
C SER A 604 0.49 -23.13 24.33
N SER A 605 0.37 -24.21 23.57
CA SER A 605 0.04 -24.12 22.16
C SER A 605 -1.39 -23.58 21.98
N GLN A 606 -1.55 -22.63 21.07
CA GLN A 606 -2.81 -21.99 20.73
C GLN A 606 -3.06 -22.11 19.23
N VAL A 607 -4.32 -22.26 18.85
CA VAL A 607 -4.76 -22.28 17.43
C VAL A 607 -4.95 -20.84 16.96
N SER A 608 -4.85 -20.56 15.66
CA SER A 608 -5.23 -19.24 15.16
C SER A 608 -6.75 -19.01 15.33
N PRO A 609 -7.21 -17.83 15.79
CA PRO A 609 -8.62 -17.58 16.00
C PRO A 609 -9.40 -17.74 14.68
N GLN A 610 -10.52 -18.43 14.73
CA GLN A 610 -11.36 -18.63 13.55
C GLN A 610 -12.21 -17.39 13.26
N ARG A 611 -12.50 -17.11 11.98
CA ARG A 611 -13.38 -16.00 11.60
C ARG A 611 -14.80 -16.24 12.12
N ARG A 612 -15.34 -15.29 12.91
CA ARG A 612 -16.72 -15.32 13.41
C ARG A 612 -17.52 -14.14 12.90
N LEU A 613 -18.79 -14.38 12.59
CA LEU A 613 -19.73 -13.34 12.19
C LEU A 613 -20.10 -12.48 13.42
N ILE A 614 -19.79 -11.20 13.39
CA ILE A 614 -20.06 -10.24 14.48
C ILE A 614 -21.19 -9.27 14.14
N ALA A 615 -21.48 -9.09 12.85
CA ALA A 615 -22.62 -8.35 12.32
C ALA A 615 -22.96 -8.89 10.92
N ARG A 616 -24.02 -8.38 10.29
CA ARG A 616 -24.45 -8.82 8.94
C ARG A 616 -23.28 -8.72 7.95
N GLU A 617 -22.85 -9.87 7.42
CA GLU A 617 -21.72 -10.01 6.48
C GLU A 617 -20.36 -9.53 7.00
N HIS A 618 -20.24 -9.18 8.28
CA HIS A 618 -19.00 -8.70 8.88
C HIS A 618 -18.47 -9.78 9.84
N SER A 619 -17.31 -10.33 9.52
CA SER A 619 -16.64 -11.36 10.31
C SER A 619 -15.20 -11.01 10.68
N VAL A 620 -14.75 -11.48 11.83
CA VAL A 620 -13.45 -11.17 12.42
C VAL A 620 -12.83 -12.43 13.02
N ALA A 621 -11.53 -12.64 12.79
CA ALA A 621 -10.72 -13.65 13.45
C ALA A 621 -9.96 -13.02 14.63
N CYS A 622 -10.61 -12.93 15.79
CA CYS A 622 -9.99 -12.38 17.00
C CYS A 622 -10.56 -13.05 18.25
N TYR A 623 -9.67 -13.38 19.19
CA TYR A 623 -10.03 -13.91 20.50
C TYR A 623 -10.97 -13.02 21.31
N LEU A 624 -10.98 -11.70 21.06
CA LEU A 624 -11.90 -10.76 21.71
C LEU A 624 -13.39 -11.05 21.42
N TYR A 625 -13.67 -11.76 20.33
CA TYR A 625 -15.04 -12.11 19.90
C TYR A 625 -15.35 -13.59 20.07
N GLU A 626 -14.49 -14.33 20.76
CA GLU A 626 -14.83 -15.66 21.24
C GLU A 626 -15.64 -15.52 22.53
N GLU A 627 -16.94 -15.86 22.50
CA GLU A 627 -17.71 -16.01 23.73
C GLU A 627 -16.96 -16.93 24.69
N GLU A 628 -17.01 -16.64 26.00
CA GLU A 628 -16.56 -17.52 27.09
C GLU A 628 -17.33 -18.85 27.02
N THR A 629 -16.94 -19.75 26.13
CA THR A 629 -17.38 -21.15 26.16
C THR A 629 -16.54 -21.89 27.20
N ALA A 630 -16.76 -21.59 28.48
CA ALA A 630 -16.49 -22.49 29.62
C ALA A 630 -16.96 -21.85 30.94
N GLY A 631 -18.26 -21.92 31.23
CA GLY A 631 -18.85 -21.46 32.48
C GLY A 631 -20.28 -21.91 32.71
N SER A 632 -20.60 -23.18 32.41
CA SER A 632 -21.80 -23.87 32.90
C SER A 632 -21.43 -24.91 33.95
#